data_AF-A0A8S2ZLI3-F1
#
_entry.id   AF-A0A8S2ZLI3-F1
#
_cell.length_a   1.000
_cell.length_b   1.000
_cell.length_c   1.000
_cell.angle_alpha   90.00
_cell.angle_beta   90.00
_cell.angle_gamma   90.00
#
_symmetry.space_group_name_H-M   'P 1'
#
loop_
_entity.id
_entity.type
_entity.pdbx_description
1 polymer ?
#
loop_
_entity_poly.entity_id
_entity_poly.type
_entity_poly.pdbx_seq_one_letter_code
_entity_poly.pdbx_strand_id
1 'polypeptide(L)'
;YDIVNRTITLQILASRPDDQGIYTVRATNPVGSDETTCKLTIRPVASIDTRPFVDAARFRPLENRPGTVQNVDDENQLLRP
;
A
#
# COMPACT_ATOMS: atom_id res chain seq x y z
N TYR A 1 7.70 -27.68 -14.87
CA TYR A 1 8.85 -28.59 -14.79
C TYR A 1 9.46 -28.64 -16.16
N ASP A 2 10.72 -28.20 -16.28
CA ASP A 2 11.45 -28.36 -17.52
C ASP A 2 12.09 -29.75 -17.51
N ILE A 3 11.52 -30.66 -18.30
CA ILE A 3 11.91 -32.07 -18.34
C ILE A 3 13.34 -32.22 -18.86
N VAL A 4 13.75 -31.37 -19.80
CA VAL A 4 15.07 -31.45 -20.42
C VAL A 4 16.14 -30.91 -19.47
N ASN A 5 15.86 -29.78 -18.82
CA ASN A 5 16.81 -29.13 -17.91
C ASN A 5 16.76 -29.67 -16.47
N ARG A 6 15.84 -30.60 -16.17
CA ARG A 6 15.59 -31.16 -14.83
C ARG A 6 15.38 -30.08 -13.76
N THR A 7 14.72 -28.98 -14.13
CA THR A 7 14.54 -27.82 -13.26
C THR A 7 13.08 -27.66 -12.85
N ILE A 8 12.86 -27.44 -11.55
CA ILE A 8 11.59 -27.04 -10.96
C ILE A 8 11.79 -25.65 -10.36
N THR A 9 10.87 -24.73 -10.65
CA THR A 9 10.94 -23.35 -10.20
C THR A 9 9.72 -23.02 -9.36
N LEU A 10 9.93 -22.42 -8.19
CA LEU A 10 8.89 -21.76 -7.40
C LEU A 10 8.96 -20.26 -7.66
N GLN A 11 7.84 -19.65 -8.03
CA GLN A 11 7.75 -18.21 -8.28
C GLN A 11 6.74 -17.59 -7.30
N ILE A 12 7.17 -16.56 -6.58
CA ILE A 12 6.32 -15.77 -5.67
C ILE A 12 6.01 -14.45 -6.38
N LEU A 13 4.74 -14.22 -6.70
CA LEU A 13 4.27 -13.00 -7.35
C LEU A 13 3.79 -11.99 -6.29
N ALA A 14 4.05 -10.70 -6.51
CA ALA A 14 3.62 -9.62 -5.62
C ALA A 14 3.98 -9.86 -4.14
N SER A 15 5.26 -10.15 -3.89
CA SER A 15 5.79 -10.52 -2.57
C SER A 15 5.46 -9.49 -1.49
N ARG A 16 4.90 -9.98 -0.37
CA ARG A 16 4.53 -9.20 0.81
C ARG A 16 5.50 -9.46 1.96
N PRO A 17 5.59 -8.58 2.97
CA PRO A 17 6.44 -8.81 4.13
C PRO A 17 6.21 -10.15 4.84
N ASP A 18 4.99 -10.70 4.76
CA ASP A 18 4.59 -11.98 5.36
C ASP A 18 5.12 -13.21 4.60
N ASP A 19 5.54 -13.05 3.34
CA ASP A 19 6.15 -14.13 2.54
C ASP A 19 7.63 -14.35 2.93
N GLN A 20 8.13 -13.65 3.96
CA GLN A 20 9.46 -13.87 4.50
C GLN A 20 9.51 -15.15 5.31
N GLY A 21 10.59 -15.91 5.16
CA GLY A 21 10.72 -17.16 5.90
C GLY A 21 11.81 -18.07 5.37
N ILE A 22 11.78 -19.31 5.85
CA ILE A 22 12.65 -20.39 5.39
C ILE A 22 11.85 -21.25 4.43
N TYR A 23 12.35 -21.39 3.21
CA TYR A 23 11.77 -22.24 2.18
C TYR A 23 12.61 -23.51 2.09
N THR A 24 11.92 -24.65 2.11
CA THR A 24 12.55 -25.97 2.03
C THR A 24 12.04 -26.67 0.79
N VAL A 25 12.96 -27.13 -0.05
CA VAL A 25 12.64 -28.05 -1.14
C VAL A 25 12.99 -29.46 -0.70
N ARG A 26 12.03 -30.39 -0.83
CA ARG A 26 12.25 -31.81 -0.60
C ARG A 26 12.07 -32.59 -1.90
N ALA A 27 13.09 -33.33 -2.30
CA ALA A 27 12.98 -34.36 -3.32
C ALA A 27 12.82 -35.73 -2.63
N THR A 28 11.78 -36.49 -2.97
CA THR A 28 11.54 -37.83 -2.40
C THR A 28 11.47 -38.86 -3.50
N ASN A 29 12.12 -40.01 -3.30
CA ASN A 29 12.04 -41.19 -4.14
C ASN A 29 11.80 -42.44 -3.25
N PRO A 30 11.53 -43.62 -3.82
CA PRO A 30 11.27 -44.83 -3.05
C PRO A 30 12.43 -45.30 -2.15
N VAL A 31 13.65 -44.80 -2.36
CA VAL A 31 14.85 -45.16 -1.60
C VAL A 31 15.11 -44.18 -0.45
N GLY A 32 14.65 -42.93 -0.57
CA GLY A 32 14.84 -41.91 0.45
C GLY A 32 14.41 -40.51 -0.01
N SER A 33 14.83 -39.51 0.77
CA SER A 33 14.58 -38.11 0.48
C SER A 33 15.80 -37.26 0.70
N ASP A 34 15.92 -36.19 -0.08
CA ASP A 34 16.91 -35.14 0.10
C ASP A 34 16.21 -33.79 0.25
N GLU A 35 16.76 -32.92 1.08
CA GLU A 35 16.17 -31.61 1.40
C GLU A 35 17.23 -30.51 1.32
N THR A 36 16.84 -29.33 0.83
CA THR A 36 17.67 -28.13 0.85
C THR A 36 16.84 -26.94 1.29
N THR A 37 17.42 -26.08 2.12
CA THR A 37 16.75 -24.93 2.70
C THR A 37 17.39 -23.61 2.28
N CYS A 38 16.57 -22.57 2.13
CA CYS A 38 17.05 -21.21 1.93
C CYS A 38 16.19 -20.20 2.69
N LYS A 39 16.78 -19.06 3.07
CA LYS A 39 16.07 -17.97 3.74
C LYS A 39 15.69 -16.88 2.75
N LEU A 40 14.40 -16.58 2.65
CA LEU A 40 13.86 -15.49 1.86
C LEU A 40 13.66 -14.24 2.74
N THR A 41 14.30 -13.14 2.36
CA THR A 41 14.14 -11.83 3.01
C THR A 41 13.53 -10.84 2.02
N ILE A 42 12.52 -10.10 2.45
CA ILE A 42 11.78 -9.13 1.63
C ILE A 42 12.08 -7.75 2.20
N ARG A 43 12.65 -6.89 1.36
CA ARG A 43 12.92 -5.50 1.75
C ARG A 43 11.67 -4.67 1.51
N PRO A 44 11.22 -3.88 2.50
CA PRO A 44 10.12 -2.96 2.29
C PRO A 44 10.51 -1.92 1.23
N VAL A 45 9.51 -1.46 0.48
CA VAL A 45 9.67 -0.30 -0.39
C VAL A 45 9.95 0.91 0.50
N ALA A 46 10.91 1.75 0.10
CA ALA A 46 11.22 2.97 0.83
C ALA A 46 9.93 3.79 1.05
N SER A 47 9.71 4.23 2.28
CA SER A 47 8.56 5.05 2.63
C SER A 47 8.56 6.31 1.76
N ILE A 48 7.56 6.46 0.88
CA ILE A 48 7.36 7.70 0.15
C ILE A 48 6.97 8.75 1.19
N ASP A 49 7.73 9.84 1.26
CA ASP A 49 7.35 10.96 2.10
C ASP A 49 6.01 11.49 1.59
N THR A 50 4.96 11.21 2.35
CA THR A 50 3.58 11.60 2.03
C THR A 50 3.28 13.01 2.55
N ARG A 51 4.26 13.68 3.16
CA ARG A 51 4.11 15.07 3.58
C ARG A 51 3.93 15.94 2.34
N PRO A 52 3.02 16.91 2.39
CA PRO A 52 2.86 17.83 1.28
C PRO A 52 4.15 18.63 1.10
N PHE A 53 4.58 18.78 -0.16
CA PHE A 53 5.77 19.58 -0.53
C PHE A 53 5.64 21.06 -0.11
N VAL A 54 4.42 21.51 0.15
CA VAL A 54 4.09 22.87 0.56
C VAL A 54 3.22 22.86 1.81
N ASP A 55 3.47 23.82 2.70
CA ASP A 55 2.61 24.02 3.87
C ASP A 55 1.19 24.37 3.44
N ALA A 56 0.21 23.62 3.95
CA ALA A 56 -1.21 23.86 3.71
C ALA A 56 -1.63 25.30 4.10
N ALA A 57 -0.94 25.93 5.06
CA ALA A 57 -1.18 27.31 5.44
C ALA A 57 -1.00 28.31 4.28
N ARG A 58 -0.21 27.97 3.25
CA ARG A 58 -0.01 28.81 2.05
C ARG A 58 -1.28 28.96 1.22
N PHE A 59 -2.24 28.03 1.33
CA PHE A 59 -3.48 28.05 0.59
C PHE A 59 -4.65 28.71 1.34
N ARG A 60 -4.45 29.15 2.59
CA ARG A 60 -5.46 29.89 3.37
C ARG A 60 -6.10 31.07 2.62
N PRO A 61 -5.37 31.87 1.81
CA PRO A 61 -5.97 32.96 1.04
C PRO A 61 -6.99 32.51 -0.01
N LEU A 62 -7.05 31.21 -0.34
CA LEU A 62 -7.97 30.63 -1.33
C LEU A 62 -9.17 29.91 -0.69
N GLU A 63 -9.19 29.77 0.64
CA GLU A 63 -10.27 29.08 1.38
C GLU A 63 -11.59 29.86 1.28
N ASN A 64 -11.52 31.20 1.33
CA ASN A 64 -12.68 32.06 1.22
C ASN A 64 -12.76 32.63 -0.20
N ARG A 65 -13.67 32.10 -1.03
CA ARG A 65 -14.10 32.82 -2.24
C ARG A 65 -14.76 34.14 -1.79
N PRO A 66 -14.25 35.31 -2.17
CA PRO A 66 -14.99 36.56 -1.97
C PRO A 66 -16.20 36.53 -2.93
N GLY A 67 -17.34 36.04 -2.45
CA GLY A 67 -18.54 35.94 -3.26
C GLY A 67 -19.73 35.21 -2.65
N THR A 68 -19.58 34.49 -1.52
CA THR A 68 -20.76 33.96 -0.81
C THR A 68 -21.27 35.04 0.14
N VAL A 69 -22.10 35.94 -0.39
CA VAL A 69 -22.86 36.92 0.39
C VAL A 69 -23.71 36.14 1.39
N GLN A 70 -23.43 36.32 2.69
CA GLN A 70 -24.35 35.93 3.76
C GLN A 70 -25.57 36.85 3.67
N ASN A 71 -26.62 36.42 2.96
CA ASN A 71 -27.96 36.97 3.12
C ASN A 71 -28.79 36.00 3.96
N VAL A 72 -28.44 35.96 5.23
CA VAL A 72 -29.24 35.46 6.36
C VAL A 72 -28.96 36.55 7.39
N ASP A 73 -29.84 37.53 7.62
CA ASP A 73 -30.69 37.46 8.81
C ASP A 73 -31.72 38.63 8.96
N ASP A 74 -32.17 39.34 7.90
CA ASP A 74 -33.04 40.53 8.09
C ASP A 74 -34.55 40.39 7.75
N GLU A 75 -35.04 39.25 7.24
CA GLU A 75 -36.48 39.11 6.86
C GLU A 75 -37.35 38.27 7.82
N ASN A 76 -36.90 37.96 9.05
CA ASN A 76 -37.72 37.24 10.03
C ASN A 76 -38.07 38.05 11.29
N GLN A 77 -38.00 39.37 11.21
CA GLN A 77 -38.33 40.26 12.34
C GLN A 77 -39.26 41.42 11.96
N LEU A 78 -40.32 41.18 11.18
CA LEU A 78 -41.54 41.98 11.27
C LEU A 78 -42.70 41.26 10.57
N LEU A 79 -43.54 40.54 11.33
CA LEU A 79 -44.98 40.24 11.09
C LEU A 79 -45.41 38.94 11.81
N ARG A 80 -45.63 39.03 13.13
CA ARG A 80 -46.56 38.20 13.91
C ARG A 80 -47.01 38.98 15.15
N PRO A 81 -48.25 38.75 15.63
CA PRO A 81 -49.53 39.12 15.03
C PRO A 81 -49.88 40.62 15.17
#